data_AF-A0A9P8BFM4-F1
#
_entry.id   AF-A0A9P8BFM4-F1
#
_cell.length_a   1.000
_cell.length_b   1.000
_cell.length_c   1.000
_cell.angle_alpha   90.00
_cell.angle_beta   90.00
_cell.angle_gamma   90.00
#
_symmetry.space_group_name_H-M   'P 1'
#
loop_
_entity.id
_entity.type
_entity.pdbx_description
1 polymer ?
#
loop_
_entity_poly.entity_id
_entity_poly.type
_entity_poly.pdbx_seq_one_letter_code
_entity_poly.pdbx_strand_id
1 'polypeptide(L)'
;MHLLQLTFATLFLHLVCGAAVNPGAPPTVPPGTIFCDIKQTGPPIVAISPQHSEINGLEVTTSTTQASLTAKGFNGGYKFDGGIGALGGCHAFYLNIIPSKNSYKQLLWQFDNKVTTTWTAGLGQQVTARATESYPATSRFLACGSTKGGWFLYLQTGKDQPPGVLCYETQLQVAKKVTTGP
;
A
#
# COMPACT_ATOMS: atom_id res chain seq x y z
N MET A 1 20.71 -47.63 16.04
CA MET A 1 19.85 -48.70 15.49
C MET A 1 18.78 -49.03 16.51
N HIS A 2 17.58 -48.48 16.36
CA HIS A 2 16.38 -48.96 17.05
C HIS A 2 15.24 -48.94 16.02
N LEU A 3 14.77 -50.16 15.74
CA LEU A 3 13.69 -50.54 14.84
C LEU A 3 12.38 -50.38 15.61
N LEU A 4 11.33 -49.75 15.06
CA LEU A 4 9.96 -50.03 15.52
C LEU A 4 8.89 -49.74 14.45
N GLN A 5 8.44 -50.86 13.87
CA GLN A 5 7.09 -51.30 13.52
C GLN A 5 6.09 -50.36 12.80
N LEU A 6 5.77 -50.83 11.59
CA LEU A 6 4.54 -50.63 10.82
C LEU A 6 3.26 -50.90 11.63
N THR A 7 2.22 -50.11 11.38
CA THR A 7 0.82 -50.58 11.46
C THR A 7 0.01 -50.00 10.29
N PHE A 8 -0.63 -50.90 9.55
CA PHE A 8 -1.62 -50.62 8.50
C PHE A 8 -2.94 -50.20 9.15
N ALA A 9 -3.61 -49.18 8.61
CA ALA A 9 -4.99 -48.85 8.97
C ALA A 9 -5.87 -48.67 7.73
N THR A 10 -7.00 -49.36 7.82
CA THR A 10 -7.98 -49.82 6.84
C THR A 10 -8.75 -48.71 6.11
N LEU A 11 -8.98 -48.94 4.82
CA LEU A 11 -9.85 -48.23 3.89
C LEU A 11 -11.33 -48.35 4.31
N PHE A 12 -12.04 -47.22 4.46
CA PHE A 12 -13.51 -47.19 4.54
C PHE A 12 -14.08 -46.35 3.40
N LEU A 13 -14.61 -47.05 2.38
CA LEU A 13 -15.35 -46.47 1.27
C LEU A 13 -16.83 -46.32 1.70
N HIS A 14 -17.28 -45.11 1.99
CA HIS A 14 -18.70 -44.81 2.20
C HIS A 14 -19.27 -44.20 0.93
N LEU A 15 -20.06 -44.99 0.21
CA LEU A 15 -20.90 -44.56 -0.89
C LEU A 15 -22.20 -43.99 -0.31
N VAL A 16 -22.32 -42.66 -0.28
CA VAL A 16 -23.58 -41.98 0.09
C VAL A 16 -24.30 -41.61 -1.21
N CYS A 17 -25.43 -42.27 -1.45
CA CYS A 17 -26.37 -41.90 -2.50
C CYS A 17 -27.31 -40.82 -1.94
N GLY A 18 -27.28 -39.61 -2.52
CA GLY A 18 -28.07 -38.46 -2.09
C GLY A 18 -28.74 -37.79 -3.29
N ALA A 19 -30.00 -37.38 -3.10
CA ALA A 19 -31.00 -37.04 -4.11
C ALA A 19 -30.58 -36.02 -5.19
N ALA A 20 -31.05 -36.26 -6.42
CA ALA A 20 -31.01 -35.30 -7.52
C ALA A 20 -31.94 -34.12 -7.20
N VAL A 21 -31.36 -33.02 -6.71
CA VAL A 21 -32.00 -31.72 -6.68
C VAL A 21 -32.08 -31.19 -8.11
N ASN A 22 -33.30 -30.91 -8.56
CA ASN A 22 -33.58 -30.23 -9.82
C ASN A 22 -32.83 -28.87 -9.82
N PRO A 23 -31.87 -28.62 -10.72
CA PRO A 23 -31.22 -27.31 -10.80
C PRO A 23 -32.23 -26.34 -11.40
N GLY A 24 -33.04 -25.72 -10.54
CA GLY A 24 -33.74 -24.49 -10.89
C GLY A 24 -32.71 -23.52 -11.43
N ALA A 25 -32.95 -23.01 -12.65
CA ALA A 25 -32.03 -22.12 -13.33
C ALA A 25 -31.58 -21.00 -12.37
N PRO A 26 -30.28 -20.71 -12.30
CA PRO A 26 -29.79 -19.65 -11.43
C PRO A 26 -30.50 -18.34 -11.78
N PRO A 27 -30.85 -17.52 -10.77
CA PRO A 27 -31.45 -16.21 -11.03
C PRO A 27 -30.51 -15.43 -11.97
N THR A 28 -31.04 -15.05 -13.13
CA THR A 28 -30.34 -14.18 -14.08
C THR A 28 -30.18 -12.81 -13.44
N VAL A 29 -29.02 -12.57 -12.82
CA VAL A 29 -28.62 -11.23 -12.41
C VAL A 29 -28.50 -10.38 -13.68
N PRO A 30 -29.20 -9.24 -13.80
CA PRO A 30 -29.07 -8.37 -14.95
C PRO A 30 -27.60 -7.98 -15.16
N PRO A 31 -27.03 -8.18 -16.36
CA PRO A 31 -25.70 -7.69 -16.66
C PRO A 31 -25.79 -6.16 -16.70
N GLY A 32 -25.09 -5.46 -15.81
CA GLY A 32 -24.88 -4.02 -16.03
C GLY A 32 -24.76 -3.10 -14.82
N THR A 33 -24.73 -3.57 -13.59
CA THR A 33 -24.48 -2.66 -12.45
C THR A 33 -23.22 -3.06 -11.71
N ILE A 34 -22.07 -2.56 -12.19
CA ILE A 34 -20.84 -2.61 -11.39
C ILE A 34 -21.02 -1.57 -10.27
N PHE A 35 -21.52 -2.01 -9.12
CA PHE A 35 -21.61 -1.18 -7.92
C PHE A 35 -20.19 -0.97 -7.37
N CYS A 36 -19.56 0.11 -7.83
CA CYS A 36 -18.26 0.57 -7.37
C CYS A 36 -18.38 1.68 -6.33
N ASP A 37 -19.38 1.64 -5.45
CA ASP A 37 -19.63 2.72 -4.51
C ASP A 37 -18.93 2.45 -3.17
N ILE A 38 -17.61 2.31 -3.22
CA ILE A 38 -16.79 2.23 -2.01
C ILE A 38 -16.09 3.58 -1.82
N LYS A 39 -16.84 4.58 -1.33
CA LYS A 39 -16.21 5.74 -0.66
C LYS A 39 -15.67 5.28 0.70
N GLN A 40 -14.63 4.46 0.67
CA GLN A 40 -13.87 4.19 1.88
C GLN A 40 -13.02 5.43 2.15
N THR A 41 -13.41 6.27 3.09
CA THR A 41 -12.51 7.31 3.60
C THR A 41 -11.60 6.68 4.65
N GLY A 42 -10.29 6.73 4.41
CA GLY A 42 -9.27 6.26 5.33
C GLY A 42 -8.55 7.43 6.00
N PRO A 43 -7.83 7.19 7.11
CA PRO A 43 -6.90 8.17 7.63
C PRO A 43 -5.74 8.42 6.63
N PRO A 44 -5.18 9.64 6.59
CA PRO A 44 -4.13 10.00 5.65
C PRO A 44 -2.80 9.31 5.97
N ILE A 45 -1.89 9.29 4.99
CA ILE A 45 -0.47 9.01 5.24
C ILE A 45 0.24 10.35 5.40
N VAL A 46 0.87 10.56 6.55
CA VAL A 46 1.39 11.85 6.99
C VAL A 46 2.91 11.78 7.12
N ALA A 47 3.60 12.84 6.71
CA ALA A 47 5.01 13.04 6.97
C ALA A 47 5.24 13.43 8.43
N ILE A 48 6.15 12.71 9.07
CA ILE A 48 6.62 12.96 10.43
C ILE A 48 8.11 13.32 10.34
N SER A 49 8.42 14.56 10.66
CA SER A 49 9.80 15.07 10.67
C SER A 49 9.95 16.11 11.78
N PRO A 50 10.28 15.68 13.01
CA PRO A 50 10.35 16.62 14.14
C PRO A 50 11.45 17.68 13.97
N GLN A 51 12.42 17.45 13.08
CA GLN A 51 13.48 18.41 12.76
C GLN A 51 13.09 19.44 11.69
N HIS A 52 12.01 19.22 10.92
CA HIS A 52 11.65 20.03 9.75
C HIS A 52 10.16 20.38 9.74
N SER A 53 9.83 21.54 10.33
CA SER A 53 8.45 22.03 10.47
C SER A 53 7.72 22.21 9.14
N GLU A 54 8.46 22.44 8.06
CA GLU A 54 7.94 22.76 6.72
C GLU A 54 7.31 21.54 6.03
N ILE A 55 7.74 20.34 6.40
CA ILE A 55 7.22 19.08 5.86
C ILE A 55 6.43 18.27 6.89
N ASN A 56 6.62 18.55 8.18
CA ASN A 56 5.93 17.84 9.25
C ASN A 56 4.42 18.09 9.19
N GLY A 57 3.63 17.02 9.20
CA GLY A 57 2.17 17.08 9.11
C GLY A 57 1.63 17.18 7.68
N LEU A 58 2.48 17.28 6.66
CA LEU A 58 2.01 17.20 5.27
C LEU A 58 1.57 15.79 4.92
N GLU A 59 0.58 15.69 4.05
CA GLU A 59 -0.08 14.44 3.70
C GLU A 59 0.26 14.00 2.28
N VAL A 60 0.39 12.70 2.09
CA VAL A 60 0.63 12.09 0.77
C VAL A 60 -0.61 12.28 -0.11
N THR A 61 -0.40 12.79 -1.32
CA THR A 61 -1.45 12.94 -2.35
C THR A 61 -1.19 12.08 -3.58
N THR A 62 -2.27 11.79 -4.32
CA THR A 62 -2.29 11.09 -5.61
C THR A 62 -2.57 12.04 -6.79
N SER A 63 -2.66 13.35 -6.55
CA SER A 63 -3.00 14.35 -7.58
C SER A 63 -1.94 14.49 -8.69
N THR A 64 -0.77 13.89 -8.49
CA THR A 64 0.34 13.87 -9.44
C THR A 64 0.81 12.44 -9.67
N THR A 65 1.34 12.14 -10.85
CA THR A 65 1.91 10.82 -11.15
C THR A 65 3.04 10.45 -10.20
N GLN A 66 3.90 11.41 -9.85
CA GLN A 66 4.89 11.23 -8.79
C GLN A 66 4.25 11.50 -7.44
N ALA A 67 4.53 10.64 -6.44
CA ALA A 67 4.04 10.85 -5.09
C ALA A 67 4.59 12.16 -4.53
N SER A 68 3.71 12.92 -3.87
CA SER A 68 4.05 14.21 -3.28
C SER A 68 3.33 14.42 -1.95
N LEU A 69 3.85 15.37 -1.16
CA LEU A 69 3.29 15.83 0.10
C LEU A 69 2.67 17.22 -0.08
N THR A 70 1.48 17.39 0.48
CA THR A 70 0.72 18.65 0.44
C THR A 70 -0.03 18.87 1.75
N ALA A 71 -0.57 20.07 1.99
CA ALA A 71 -1.35 20.35 3.19
C ALA A 71 -2.69 19.60 3.26
N LYS A 72 -3.21 19.13 2.11
CA LYS A 72 -4.42 18.32 2.02
C LYS A 72 -4.14 17.16 1.08
N GLY A 73 -3.88 16.00 1.65
CA GLY A 73 -3.50 14.81 0.92
C GLY A 73 -4.69 14.12 0.28
N PHE A 74 -4.48 12.84 0.01
CA PHE A 74 -5.52 11.98 -0.52
C PHE A 74 -6.64 11.77 0.52
N ASN A 75 -7.88 12.04 0.12
CA ASN A 75 -9.06 11.96 0.99
C ASN A 75 -9.84 10.63 0.86
N GLY A 76 -9.32 9.69 0.07
CA GLY A 76 -9.89 8.36 -0.09
C GLY A 76 -9.31 7.34 0.89
N GLY A 77 -9.51 6.07 0.58
CA GLY A 77 -9.13 4.95 1.41
C GLY A 77 -7.80 4.38 0.96
N TYR A 78 -7.00 3.91 1.91
CA TYR A 78 -5.80 3.15 1.59
C TYR A 78 -6.03 1.66 1.80
N LYS A 79 -5.51 0.86 0.88
CA LYS A 79 -5.41 -0.60 0.97
C LYS A 79 -3.95 -0.98 1.19
N PHE A 80 -3.72 -1.90 2.13
CA PHE A 80 -2.38 -2.36 2.54
C PHE A 80 -2.17 -3.86 2.28
N ASP A 81 -2.48 -4.34 1.08
CA ASP A 81 -2.52 -5.77 0.73
C ASP A 81 -1.16 -6.30 0.20
N GLY A 82 -0.06 -5.98 0.89
CA GLY A 82 1.29 -6.17 0.35
C GLY A 82 1.66 -5.09 -0.66
N GLY A 83 1.11 -3.89 -0.49
CA GLY A 83 1.36 -2.69 -1.27
C GLY A 83 0.71 -1.48 -0.57
N ILE A 84 0.78 -0.30 -1.17
CA ILE A 84 0.01 0.87 -0.72
C ILE A 84 -0.85 1.30 -1.91
N GLY A 85 -2.15 0.99 -1.84
CA GLY A 85 -3.12 1.35 -2.87
C GLY A 85 -4.05 2.46 -2.40
N ALA A 86 -4.13 3.56 -3.15
CA ALA A 86 -5.09 4.63 -2.94
C ALA A 86 -6.38 4.33 -3.75
N LEU A 87 -7.49 4.10 -3.06
CA LEU A 87 -8.75 3.61 -3.64
C LEU A 87 -9.56 4.73 -4.28
N GLY A 88 -9.83 4.60 -5.58
CA GLY A 88 -10.69 5.51 -6.35
C GLY A 88 -11.78 4.72 -7.09
N GLY A 89 -12.98 4.63 -6.49
CA GLY A 89 -14.05 3.80 -7.03
C GLY A 89 -13.70 2.31 -6.97
N CYS A 90 -13.78 1.60 -8.10
CA CYS A 90 -13.37 0.20 -8.24
C CYS A 90 -11.88 -0.01 -8.48
N HIS A 91 -11.12 1.08 -8.61
CA HIS A 91 -9.72 1.04 -9.02
C HIS A 91 -8.81 1.51 -7.90
N ALA A 92 -7.53 1.18 -8.01
CA ALA A 92 -6.53 1.63 -7.06
C ALA A 92 -5.33 2.23 -7.78
N PHE A 93 -4.84 3.36 -7.29
CA PHE A 93 -3.52 3.84 -7.65
C PHE A 93 -2.51 3.23 -6.68
N TYR A 94 -1.61 2.40 -7.18
CA TYR A 94 -0.58 1.76 -6.34
C TYR A 94 0.70 2.59 -6.31
N LEU A 95 1.27 2.73 -5.11
CA LEU A 95 2.55 3.38 -4.90
C LEU A 95 3.68 2.42 -5.23
N ASN A 96 4.43 2.75 -6.29
CA ASN A 96 5.51 1.93 -6.80
C ASN A 96 6.87 2.59 -6.58
N ILE A 97 7.87 1.79 -6.23
CA ILE A 97 9.27 2.18 -6.11
C ILE A 97 9.93 1.95 -7.45
N ILE A 98 10.38 3.03 -8.10
CA ILE A 98 11.04 2.94 -9.40
C ILE A 98 12.52 2.57 -9.19
N PRO A 99 13.03 1.51 -9.86
CA PRO A 99 14.44 1.17 -9.81
C PRO A 99 15.33 2.34 -10.23
N SER A 100 16.40 2.54 -9.48
CA SER A 100 17.36 3.64 -9.69
C SER A 100 18.72 3.22 -9.16
N LYS A 101 19.78 3.70 -9.82
CA LYS A 101 21.17 3.55 -9.35
C LYS A 101 21.51 4.51 -8.21
N ASN A 102 20.76 5.61 -8.10
CA ASN A 102 20.94 6.56 -7.00
C ASN A 102 20.39 5.96 -5.70
N SER A 103 20.91 6.44 -4.56
CA SER A 103 20.39 6.02 -3.26
C SER A 103 19.09 6.69 -2.83
N TYR A 104 18.47 7.48 -3.72
CA TYR A 104 17.08 7.92 -3.65
C TYR A 104 16.28 7.30 -4.82
N LYS A 105 15.08 6.79 -4.53
CA LYS A 105 14.22 6.12 -5.52
C LYS A 105 12.93 6.88 -5.69
N GLN A 106 12.56 7.12 -6.95
CA GLN A 106 11.32 7.81 -7.27
C GLN A 106 10.12 6.94 -6.87
N LEU A 107 9.08 7.59 -6.36
CA LEU A 107 7.82 6.96 -6.00
C LEU A 107 6.74 7.41 -6.97
N LEU A 108 6.10 6.49 -7.69
CA LEU A 108 5.05 6.79 -8.65
C LEU A 108 3.73 6.13 -8.26
N TRP A 109 2.64 6.87 -8.43
CA TRP A 109 1.29 6.35 -8.44
C TRP A 109 0.98 5.79 -9.83
N GLN A 110 0.65 4.51 -9.90
CA GLN A 110 0.24 3.86 -11.15
C GLN A 110 -1.16 3.28 -11.00
N PHE A 111 -2.03 3.58 -11.96
CA PHE A 111 -3.41 3.13 -12.00
C PHE A 111 -3.46 1.62 -12.24
N ASP A 112 -4.10 0.89 -11.32
CA ASP A 112 -4.32 -0.57 -11.32
C ASP A 112 -3.06 -1.44 -11.52
N ASN A 113 -1.88 -0.84 -11.44
CA ASN A 113 -0.61 -1.53 -11.65
C ASN A 113 0.22 -1.53 -10.37
N LYS A 114 0.23 -2.69 -9.71
CA LYS A 114 1.01 -2.96 -8.50
C LYS A 114 2.31 -3.68 -8.89
N VAL A 115 3.34 -2.91 -9.19
CA VAL A 115 4.67 -3.42 -9.56
C VAL A 115 5.47 -3.76 -8.30
N THR A 116 5.42 -2.91 -7.29
CA THR A 116 6.18 -3.13 -6.04
C THR A 116 5.28 -3.63 -4.93
N THR A 117 5.60 -4.81 -4.41
CA THR A 117 4.88 -5.44 -3.30
C THR A 117 5.62 -5.33 -1.96
N THR A 118 6.72 -4.59 -1.94
CA THR A 118 7.67 -4.55 -0.83
C THR A 118 7.30 -3.50 0.21
N TRP A 119 6.02 -3.30 0.50
CA TRP A 119 5.61 -2.35 1.54
C TRP A 119 5.19 -3.08 2.82
N THR A 120 5.50 -2.47 3.96
CA THR A 120 4.90 -2.74 5.26
C THR A 120 4.26 -1.44 5.73
N ALA A 121 2.94 -1.44 5.82
CA ALA A 121 2.15 -0.28 6.24
C ALA A 121 0.83 -0.76 6.84
N GLY A 122 0.24 0.06 7.70
CA GLY A 122 -1.03 -0.22 8.37
C GLY A 122 -1.41 0.95 9.25
N LEU A 123 -2.66 1.01 9.70
CA LEU A 123 -3.16 2.12 10.51
C LEU A 123 -2.31 2.35 11.76
N GLY A 124 -1.87 3.59 11.97
CA GLY A 124 -0.99 3.98 13.08
C GLY A 124 0.46 3.55 12.93
N GLN A 125 0.83 2.82 11.87
CA GLN A 125 2.18 2.31 11.64
C GLN A 125 2.98 3.21 10.71
N GLN A 126 4.30 3.17 10.89
CA GLN A 126 5.23 3.78 9.97
C GLN A 126 5.28 3.01 8.64
N VAL A 127 5.25 3.73 7.53
CA VAL A 127 5.41 3.15 6.21
C VAL A 127 6.88 2.75 6.02
N THR A 128 7.09 1.47 5.70
CA THR A 128 8.43 0.90 5.54
C THR A 128 8.51 0.16 4.21
N ALA A 129 9.53 0.44 3.41
CA ALA A 129 9.91 -0.40 2.30
C ALA A 129 10.72 -1.61 2.82
N ARG A 130 10.31 -2.82 2.45
CA ARG A 130 11.01 -4.07 2.75
C ARG A 130 12.33 -4.12 1.98
N ALA A 131 13.25 -4.91 2.51
CA ALA A 131 14.54 -5.14 1.87
C ALA A 131 14.35 -5.81 0.49
N THR A 132 15.24 -5.46 -0.42
CA THR A 132 15.44 -6.13 -1.71
C THR A 132 16.91 -6.44 -1.89
N GLU A 133 17.28 -7.12 -2.98
CA GLU A 133 18.69 -7.30 -3.35
C GLU A 133 19.42 -5.96 -3.57
N SER A 134 18.68 -4.90 -3.92
CA SER A 134 19.26 -3.60 -4.29
C SER A 134 19.29 -2.58 -3.14
N TYR A 135 18.62 -2.84 -2.02
CA TYR A 135 18.62 -1.95 -0.84
C TYR A 135 18.08 -2.64 0.42
N PRO A 136 18.57 -2.28 1.62
CA PRO A 136 18.03 -2.78 2.88
C PRO A 136 16.63 -2.20 3.18
N ALA A 137 15.88 -2.84 4.06
CA ALA A 137 14.60 -2.30 4.52
C ALA A 137 14.80 -0.89 5.09
N THR A 138 13.92 0.03 4.73
CA THR A 138 14.03 1.44 5.12
C THR A 138 12.66 2.07 5.26
N SER A 139 12.54 2.94 6.26
CA SER A 139 11.38 3.80 6.48
C SER A 139 11.75 5.28 6.35
N ARG A 140 12.92 5.54 5.74
CA ARG A 140 13.45 6.87 5.45
C ARG A 140 12.96 7.31 4.07
N PHE A 141 12.48 8.54 4.01
CA PHE A 141 12.03 9.20 2.78
C PHE A 141 12.73 10.54 2.65
N LEU A 142 12.83 11.04 1.42
CA LEU A 142 13.16 12.43 1.15
C LEU A 142 11.91 13.14 0.64
N ALA A 143 11.62 14.28 1.26
CA ALA A 143 10.70 15.28 0.75
C ALA A 143 11.52 16.38 0.07
N CYS A 144 11.42 16.52 -1.24
CA CYS A 144 12.19 17.49 -2.03
C CYS A 144 11.28 18.56 -2.62
N GLY A 145 11.64 19.83 -2.48
CA GLY A 145 10.82 20.96 -2.89
C GLY A 145 10.47 20.93 -4.37
N SER A 146 9.21 21.26 -4.70
CA SER A 146 8.73 21.43 -6.07
C SER A 146 8.54 22.91 -6.40
N THR A 147 8.83 23.30 -7.64
CA THR A 147 8.60 24.67 -8.14
C THR A 147 7.12 25.06 -8.19
N LYS A 148 6.20 24.09 -8.11
CA LYS A 148 4.74 24.31 -8.16
C LYS A 148 4.09 24.35 -6.77
N GLY A 149 4.89 24.39 -5.70
CA GLY A 149 4.41 24.18 -4.33
C GLY A 149 4.26 22.70 -3.99
N GLY A 150 4.46 22.36 -2.72
CA GLY A 150 4.50 20.98 -2.24
C GLY A 150 5.89 20.33 -2.36
N TRP A 151 5.96 19.06 -1.98
CA TRP A 151 7.22 18.32 -1.89
C TRP A 151 7.11 16.98 -2.59
N PHE A 152 7.97 16.72 -3.58
CA PHE A 152 8.08 15.39 -4.17
C PHE A 152 8.68 14.41 -3.18
N LEU A 153 8.11 13.20 -3.15
CA LEU A 153 8.52 12.15 -2.25
C LEU A 153 9.41 11.14 -2.97
N TYR A 154 10.51 10.77 -2.31
CA TYR A 154 11.42 9.71 -2.72
C TYR A 154 11.65 8.75 -1.56
N LEU A 155 11.88 7.47 -1.86
CA LEU A 155 12.39 6.53 -0.87
C LEU A 155 13.90 6.72 -0.71
N GLN A 156 14.37 6.87 0.53
CA GLN A 156 15.78 7.05 0.82
C GLN A 156 16.43 5.72 1.24
N THR A 157 17.35 5.23 0.41
CA THR A 157 18.12 3.99 0.64
C THR A 157 19.59 4.26 0.96
N GLY A 158 20.01 5.52 0.98
CA GLY A 158 21.38 5.93 1.34
C GLY A 158 21.46 7.38 1.78
N LYS A 159 22.30 8.18 1.11
CA LYS A 159 22.61 9.58 1.46
C LYS A 159 22.53 10.56 0.29
N ASP A 160 22.40 10.08 -0.95
CA ASP A 160 22.28 10.96 -2.10
C ASP A 160 20.93 11.68 -2.07
N GLN A 161 20.84 12.80 -2.79
CA GLN A 161 19.61 13.54 -3.02
C GLN A 161 19.57 14.06 -4.46
N PRO A 162 18.36 14.35 -5.01
CA PRO A 162 18.26 14.97 -6.31
C PRO A 162 19.03 16.31 -6.35
N PRO A 163 19.81 16.59 -7.42
CA PRO A 163 20.62 17.80 -7.49
C PRO A 163 19.76 19.05 -7.71
N GLY A 164 20.20 20.19 -7.16
CA GLY A 164 19.58 21.50 -7.41
C GLY A 164 18.22 21.72 -6.74
N VAL A 165 17.82 20.82 -5.83
CA VAL A 165 16.57 20.95 -5.05
C VAL A 165 16.86 20.79 -3.56
N LEU A 166 16.12 21.55 -2.75
CA LEU A 166 16.15 21.41 -1.30
C LEU A 166 15.37 20.17 -0.89
N CYS A 167 16.00 19.28 -0.12
CA CYS A 167 15.37 18.07 0.38
C CYS A 167 15.52 17.96 1.90
N TYR A 168 14.50 17.39 2.52
CA TYR A 168 14.48 17.05 3.94
C TYR A 168 14.22 15.57 4.12
N GLU A 169 14.94 14.96 5.06
CA GLU A 169 14.63 13.60 5.47
C GLU A 169 13.36 13.57 6.32
N THR A 170 12.54 12.55 6.09
CA THR A 170 11.29 12.35 6.81
C THR A 170 10.96 10.87 6.93
N GLN A 171 10.00 10.60 7.78
CA GLN A 171 9.33 9.31 7.88
C GLN A 171 7.87 9.51 7.49
N LEU A 172 7.21 8.44 7.03
CA LEU A 172 5.78 8.48 6.77
C LEU A 172 5.04 7.60 7.77
N GLN A 173 3.91 8.06 8.27
CA GLN A 173 3.05 7.30 9.16
C GLN A 173 1.61 7.31 8.63
N VAL A 174 0.99 6.13 8.59
CA VAL A 174 -0.46 6.06 8.34
C VAL A 174 -1.14 6.53 9.62
N ALA A 175 -1.92 7.60 9.55
CA ALA A 175 -2.60 8.13 10.72
C ALA A 175 -3.56 7.08 11.32
N LYS A 176 -3.80 7.18 12.63
CA LYS A 176 -4.83 6.36 13.28
C LYS A 176 -6.19 6.90 12.87
N LYS A 177 -7.17 6.00 12.72
CA LYS A 177 -8.57 6.43 12.59
C LYS A 177 -8.96 7.12 13.90
N VAL A 178 -9.31 8.41 13.83
CA VAL A 178 -9.90 9.10 14.97
C VAL A 178 -11.26 8.48 15.19
N THR A 179 -11.40 7.72 16.28
CA THR A 179 -12.70 7.17 16.67
C THR A 179 -13.35 8.27 17.49
N THR A 180 -14.17 9.10 16.87
CA THR A 180 -15.05 9.99 17.63
C THR A 180 -15.94 9.10 18.49
N GLY A 181 -15.79 9.21 19.81
CA GLY A 181 -16.63 8.49 20.76
C GLY A 181 -18.11 8.84 20.57
N PRO A 182 -19.02 7.96 20.99
CA PRO A 182 -20.47 8.18 20.92
C PRO A 182 -20.91 9.43 21.69
#